data_AF-A0A1V1PGF7-F1
#
_entry.id   AF-A0A1V1PGF7-F1
#
_cell.length_a   1.000
_cell.length_b   1.000
_cell.length_c   1.000
_cell.angle_alpha   90.00
_cell.angle_beta   90.00
_cell.angle_gamma   90.00
#
_symmetry.space_group_name_H-M   'P 1'
#
loop_
_entity.id
_entity.type
_entity.pdbx_description
1 polymer ?
#
loop_
_entity_poly.entity_id
_entity_poly.type
_entity_poly.pdbx_seq_one_letter_code
_entity_poly.pdbx_strand_id
1 'polypeptide(L)'
;MSVQDGYKQYRDRAYEGQLVDQTYNQTESSLAEEEIAFGRVIVKGATDHTCKLLTSSSDTILGISHRTTAHLNRPDGSHLYESQKAVNHLTSGKLWLKPETIVSKGEPVYARIEGDKGVVRNDSASGKAVQIRARFETSTNTLGELAQVRLYSTEKK
;
A
#
# COMPACT_ATOMS: atom_id res chain seq x y z
N MET A 1 13.13 2.53 39.09
CA MET A 1 12.27 3.30 38.16
C MET A 1 13.15 3.74 37.00
N SER A 2 12.97 3.20 35.79
CA SER A 2 13.70 3.72 34.63
C SER A 2 13.09 5.05 34.24
N VAL A 3 13.85 6.13 34.39
CA VAL A 3 13.48 7.43 33.86
C VAL A 3 13.53 7.35 32.34
N GLN A 4 12.50 7.88 31.69
CA GLN A 4 12.44 7.94 30.23
C GLN A 4 13.39 9.05 29.75
N ASP A 5 14.56 8.68 29.25
CA ASP A 5 15.63 9.61 28.87
C ASP A 5 15.44 10.30 27.50
N GLY A 6 14.26 10.14 26.89
CA GLY A 6 14.00 10.71 25.57
C GLY A 6 12.53 10.82 25.25
N TYR A 7 12.12 12.02 24.86
CA TYR A 7 10.92 12.25 24.08
C TYR A 7 11.37 12.38 22.63
N LYS A 8 10.89 11.51 21.72
CA LYS A 8 11.06 11.78 20.29
C LYS A 8 10.31 13.09 20.00
N GLN A 9 11.05 14.15 19.71
CA GLN A 9 10.50 15.49 19.44
C GLN A 9 9.54 15.48 18.23
N TYR A 10 9.62 14.44 17.40
CA TYR A 10 8.72 14.15 16.30
C TYR A 10 8.01 12.81 16.55
N ARG A 11 6.68 12.77 16.37
CA ARG A 11 5.92 11.51 16.31
C ARG A 11 6.58 10.57 15.30
N ASP A 12 6.46 9.24 15.53
CA ASP A 12 6.95 8.24 14.57
C ASP A 12 6.54 8.61 13.13
N ARG A 13 7.47 8.36 12.19
CA ARG A 13 7.39 8.73 10.77
C ARG A 13 6.26 7.96 10.05
N ALA A 14 5.00 8.22 10.38
CA ALA A 14 3.82 7.57 9.81
C ALA A 14 3.81 6.01 9.92
N TYR A 15 2.70 5.39 9.53
CA TYR A 15 2.58 3.94 9.41
C TYR A 15 2.34 3.54 7.94
N GLU A 16 2.72 2.31 7.58
CA GLU A 16 2.40 1.75 6.27
C GLU A 16 0.88 1.72 6.05
N GLY A 17 0.44 2.20 4.88
CA GLY A 17 -0.96 2.35 4.53
C GLY A 17 -1.64 3.60 5.13
N GLN A 18 -0.91 4.48 5.83
CA GLN A 18 -1.48 5.72 6.36
C GLN A 18 -1.62 6.78 5.26
N LEU A 19 -2.78 7.45 5.19
CA LEU A 19 -2.98 8.60 4.30
C LEU A 19 -2.02 9.73 4.69
N VAL A 20 -1.34 10.31 3.69
CA VAL A 20 -0.37 11.39 3.90
C VAL A 20 -1.06 12.69 4.31
N ASP A 21 -2.27 12.92 3.79
CA ASP A 21 -3.02 14.16 3.96
C ASP A 21 -4.53 13.91 3.88
N GLN A 22 -5.33 14.86 4.39
CA GLN A 22 -6.79 14.90 4.28
C GLN A 22 -7.30 15.57 2.99
N THR A 23 -6.40 15.94 2.07
CA THR A 23 -6.75 16.40 0.72
C THR A 23 -7.61 15.35 -0.01
N TYR A 24 -8.31 15.77 -1.07
CA TYR A 24 -9.21 14.92 -1.86
C TYR A 24 -8.57 13.57 -2.20
N ASN A 25 -9.13 12.52 -1.58
CA ASN A 25 -8.72 11.14 -1.68
C ASN A 25 -9.94 10.34 -2.12
N GLN A 26 -9.81 9.54 -3.17
CA GLN A 26 -10.88 8.67 -3.61
C GLN A 26 -10.67 7.28 -3.02
N THR A 27 -11.54 6.92 -2.10
CA THR A 27 -11.55 5.60 -1.44
C THR A 27 -12.75 4.82 -1.92
N GLU A 28 -12.51 3.57 -2.28
CA GLU A 28 -13.55 2.59 -2.57
C GLU A 28 -13.40 1.39 -1.64
N SER A 29 -14.45 0.59 -1.54
CA SER A 29 -14.50 -0.60 -0.68
C SER A 29 -14.85 -1.82 -1.53
N SER A 30 -14.17 -2.93 -1.29
CA SER A 30 -14.45 -4.22 -1.94
C SER A 30 -14.23 -5.36 -0.95
N LEU A 31 -14.84 -6.52 -1.20
CA LEU A 31 -14.72 -7.68 -0.31
C LEU A 31 -13.41 -8.45 -0.58
N ALA A 32 -12.61 -8.71 0.44
CA ALA A 32 -11.38 -9.48 0.30
C ALA A 32 -11.69 -10.96 0.00
N GLU A 33 -11.11 -11.54 -1.05
CA GLU A 33 -11.16 -13.00 -1.28
C GLU A 33 -10.16 -13.74 -0.38
N GLU A 34 -9.08 -13.06 -0.01
CA GLU A 34 -7.99 -13.56 0.83
C GLU A 34 -7.63 -12.54 1.91
N GLU A 35 -6.64 -12.86 2.75
CA GLU A 35 -6.13 -11.93 3.75
C GLU A 35 -5.21 -10.89 3.11
N ILE A 36 -5.48 -9.61 3.39
CA ILE A 36 -4.77 -8.50 2.73
C ILE A 36 -4.13 -7.61 3.78
N ALA A 37 -2.79 -7.55 3.75
CA ALA A 37 -2.04 -6.60 4.57
C ALA A 37 -2.28 -5.14 4.12
N PHE A 38 -2.08 -4.20 5.04
CA PHE A 38 -2.16 -2.78 4.73
C PHE A 38 -1.01 -2.32 3.82
N GLY A 39 -1.26 -1.31 2.99
CA GLY A 39 -0.27 -0.78 2.05
C GLY A 39 0.03 -1.69 0.87
N ARG A 40 -0.83 -2.69 0.61
CA ARG A 40 -0.67 -3.61 -0.53
C ARG A 40 -1.49 -3.14 -1.71
N VAL A 41 -0.89 -3.27 -2.90
CA VAL A 41 -1.61 -3.09 -4.17
C VAL A 41 -2.58 -4.25 -4.35
N ILE A 42 -3.84 -3.91 -4.59
CA ILE A 42 -4.94 -4.87 -4.77
C ILE A 42 -5.50 -4.82 -6.19
N VAL A 43 -6.04 -5.94 -6.63
CA VAL A 43 -6.64 -6.12 -7.95
C VAL A 43 -8.06 -6.64 -7.85
N LYS A 44 -8.81 -6.56 -8.95
CA LYS A 44 -10.16 -7.13 -9.05
C LYS A 44 -10.11 -8.64 -8.79
N GLY A 45 -11.00 -9.12 -7.92
CA GLY A 45 -11.18 -10.54 -7.62
C GLY A 45 -11.89 -11.29 -8.75
N ALA A 46 -12.11 -12.60 -8.53
CA ALA A 46 -12.81 -13.45 -9.48
C ALA A 46 -14.32 -13.19 -9.49
N THR A 47 -14.87 -12.70 -8.38
CA THR A 47 -16.29 -12.39 -8.20
C THR A 47 -16.55 -10.88 -8.35
N ASP A 48 -17.79 -10.49 -8.62
CA ASP A 48 -18.16 -9.08 -8.64
C ASP A 48 -18.02 -8.46 -7.23
N HIS A 49 -17.49 -7.23 -7.20
CA HIS A 49 -17.22 -6.45 -5.98
C HIS A 49 -16.21 -7.07 -5.00
N THR A 50 -15.42 -8.05 -5.44
CA THR A 50 -14.33 -8.61 -4.63
C THR A 50 -12.96 -8.11 -5.07
N CYS A 51 -11.98 -8.21 -4.16
CA CYS A 51 -10.59 -7.88 -4.40
C CYS A 51 -9.65 -8.99 -3.89
N LYS A 52 -8.49 -9.08 -4.54
CA LYS A 52 -7.42 -10.04 -4.20
C LYS A 52 -6.05 -9.38 -4.33
N LEU A 53 -5.00 -10.07 -3.88
CA LEU A 53 -3.62 -9.65 -4.12
C LEU A 53 -3.25 -9.87 -5.59
N LEU A 54 -2.31 -9.06 -6.06
CA LEU A 54 -1.80 -9.11 -7.42
C LEU A 54 -1.16 -10.49 -7.71
N THR A 55 -1.60 -11.15 -8.77
CA THR A 55 -1.11 -12.50 -9.17
C THR A 55 -0.56 -12.55 -10.60
N SER A 56 -0.89 -11.57 -11.43
CA SER A 56 -0.42 -11.44 -12.81
C SER A 56 -0.28 -9.96 -13.19
N SER A 57 0.61 -9.66 -14.14
CA SER A 57 0.71 -8.31 -14.75
C SER A 57 -0.52 -7.94 -15.58
N SER A 58 -1.37 -8.92 -15.94
CA SER A 58 -2.64 -8.71 -16.63
C SER A 58 -3.82 -8.42 -15.71
N ASP A 59 -3.64 -8.53 -14.38
CA ASP A 59 -4.72 -8.28 -13.43
C ASP A 59 -5.11 -6.78 -13.45
N THR A 60 -6.42 -6.50 -13.29
CA THR A 60 -6.91 -5.12 -13.23
C THR A 60 -6.67 -4.54 -11.84
N ILE A 61 -5.75 -3.58 -11.74
CA ILE A 61 -5.44 -2.88 -10.49
C ILE A 61 -6.61 -2.00 -10.06
N LEU A 62 -7.09 -2.20 -8.83
CA LEU A 62 -8.12 -1.36 -8.23
C LEU A 62 -7.50 -0.19 -7.47
N GLY A 63 -6.42 -0.43 -6.71
CA GLY A 63 -5.78 0.59 -5.90
C GLY A 63 -4.85 0.01 -4.85
N ILE A 64 -4.61 0.78 -3.78
CA ILE A 64 -3.77 0.35 -2.65
C ILE A 64 -4.60 0.30 -1.37
N SER A 65 -4.52 -0.81 -0.64
CA SER A 65 -5.18 -0.95 0.66
C SER A 65 -4.65 0.08 1.66
N HIS A 66 -5.54 0.86 2.27
CA HIS A 66 -5.14 1.83 3.29
C HIS A 66 -5.49 1.32 4.68
N ARG A 67 -4.76 1.82 5.69
CA ARG A 67 -4.91 1.42 7.08
C ARG A 67 -6.18 1.99 7.69
N THR A 68 -7.01 1.13 8.27
CA THR A 68 -8.22 1.51 9.00
C THR A 68 -8.26 0.88 10.39
N THR A 69 -9.22 1.33 11.21
CA THR A 69 -9.51 0.72 12.52
C THR A 69 -10.18 -0.65 12.39
N ALA A 70 -10.66 -1.01 11.20
CA ALA A 70 -11.19 -2.34 10.88
C ALA A 70 -10.03 -3.29 10.56
N HIS A 71 -9.32 -3.73 11.60
CA HIS A 71 -8.28 -4.75 11.50
C HIS A 71 -8.49 -5.83 12.56
N LEU A 72 -8.06 -7.05 12.25
CA LEU A 72 -7.87 -8.06 13.29
C LEU A 72 -6.55 -7.76 14.00
N ASN A 73 -6.57 -7.71 15.33
CA ASN A 73 -5.32 -7.76 16.10
C ASN A 73 -4.90 -9.23 16.20
N ARG A 74 -4.00 -9.65 15.30
CA ARG A 74 -3.43 -10.98 15.42
C ARG A 74 -2.44 -11.07 16.59
N PRO A 75 -2.25 -12.26 17.18
CA PRO A 75 -1.28 -12.49 18.26
C PRO A 75 0.18 -12.17 17.86
N ASP A 76 0.47 -12.14 16.56
CA ASP A 76 1.78 -11.78 16.00
C ASP A 76 1.98 -10.26 15.84
N GLY A 77 0.99 -9.45 16.21
CA GLY A 77 1.01 -8.00 16.08
C GLY A 77 0.81 -7.49 14.65
N SER A 78 0.49 -8.36 13.69
CA SER A 78 0.14 -7.96 12.33
C SER A 78 -1.27 -7.40 12.27
N HIS A 79 -1.42 -6.29 11.54
CA HIS A 79 -2.72 -5.69 11.25
C HIS A 79 -3.04 -5.98 9.79
N LEU A 80 -4.13 -6.70 9.53
CA LEU A 80 -4.56 -7.08 8.17
C LEU A 80 -6.08 -7.08 8.07
N TYR A 81 -6.57 -6.96 6.84
CA TYR A 81 -7.95 -7.26 6.49
C TYR A 81 -8.13 -8.77 6.42
N GLU A 82 -9.14 -9.29 7.10
CA GLU A 82 -9.52 -10.71 6.99
C GLU A 82 -10.19 -10.99 5.64
N SER A 83 -10.12 -12.25 5.21
CA SER A 83 -10.94 -12.73 4.10
C SER A 83 -12.43 -12.47 4.38
N GLN A 84 -13.18 -12.16 3.33
CA GLN A 84 -14.61 -11.82 3.34
C GLN A 84 -14.97 -10.54 4.09
N LYS A 85 -13.99 -9.70 4.46
CA LYS A 85 -14.25 -8.37 5.02
C LYS A 85 -14.09 -7.27 3.97
N ALA A 86 -14.73 -6.14 4.24
CA ALA A 86 -14.59 -4.96 3.40
C ALA A 86 -13.17 -4.37 3.55
N VAL A 87 -12.48 -4.26 2.42
CA VAL A 87 -11.16 -3.66 2.28
C VAL A 87 -11.30 -2.27 1.70
N ASN A 88 -10.90 -1.28 2.49
CA ASN A 88 -10.84 0.09 2.00
C ASN A 88 -9.54 0.29 1.23
N HIS A 89 -9.67 0.71 -0.02
CA HIS A 89 -8.55 0.94 -0.92
C HIS A 89 -8.63 2.31 -1.54
N LEU A 90 -7.45 2.92 -1.70
CA LEU A 90 -7.31 4.21 -2.33
C LEU A 90 -7.12 4.03 -3.82
N THR A 91 -8.00 4.63 -4.61
CA THR A 91 -7.92 4.68 -6.08
C THR A 91 -7.17 5.92 -6.55
N SER A 92 -7.25 7.03 -5.80
CA SER A 92 -6.45 8.24 -6.04
C SER A 92 -6.13 9.00 -4.75
N GLY A 93 -4.93 9.58 -4.66
CA GLY A 93 -4.48 10.34 -3.49
C GLY A 93 -3.05 10.00 -3.07
N LYS A 94 -2.70 10.24 -1.80
CA LYS A 94 -1.34 10.03 -1.27
C LYS A 94 -1.31 9.10 -0.07
N LEU A 95 -0.40 8.13 -0.08
CA LEU A 95 -0.21 7.12 0.95
C LEU A 95 1.25 6.98 1.35
N TRP A 96 1.48 6.66 2.62
CA TRP A 96 2.78 6.20 3.12
C TRP A 96 2.91 4.69 2.91
N LEU A 97 3.92 4.27 2.15
CA LEU A 97 4.19 2.87 1.83
C LEU A 97 5.65 2.53 2.13
N LYS A 98 5.92 1.27 2.45
CA LYS A 98 7.26 0.77 2.67
C LYS A 98 7.77 0.09 1.40
N PRO A 99 8.57 0.77 0.56
CA PRO A 99 9.13 0.14 -0.62
C PRO A 99 10.15 -0.95 -0.25
N GLU A 100 10.21 -1.98 -1.08
CA GLU A 100 11.19 -3.06 -0.96
C GLU A 100 12.62 -2.61 -1.30
N THR A 101 12.74 -1.54 -2.08
CA THR A 101 14.01 -1.00 -2.57
C THR A 101 14.20 0.43 -2.08
N ILE A 102 15.43 0.94 -2.20
CA ILE A 102 15.70 2.36 -2.05
C ILE A 102 15.11 3.07 -3.27
N VAL A 103 14.28 4.09 -3.03
CA VAL A 103 13.54 4.79 -4.07
C VAL A 103 13.92 6.27 -4.09
N SER A 104 13.92 6.86 -5.28
CA SER A 104 14.12 8.30 -5.47
C SER A 104 12.82 9.01 -5.80
N LYS A 105 12.71 10.27 -5.40
CA LYS A 105 11.59 11.13 -5.79
C LYS A 105 11.42 11.16 -7.31
N GLY A 106 10.17 10.97 -7.75
CA GLY A 106 9.77 11.00 -9.16
C GLY A 106 9.84 9.66 -9.86
N GLU A 107 10.42 8.63 -9.24
CA GLU A 107 10.50 7.29 -9.82
C GLU A 107 9.10 6.66 -10.01
N PRO A 108 8.92 5.86 -11.06
CA PRO A 108 7.72 5.06 -11.24
C PRO A 108 7.57 4.04 -10.11
N VAL A 109 6.32 3.74 -9.76
CA VAL A 109 6.02 2.69 -8.78
C VAL A 109 5.63 1.41 -9.51
N TYR A 110 6.19 0.30 -9.06
CA TYR A 110 5.87 -1.05 -9.48
C TYR A 110 5.33 -1.85 -8.30
N ALA A 111 4.37 -2.72 -8.55
CA ALA A 111 3.78 -3.62 -7.57
C ALA A 111 4.23 -5.06 -7.84
N ARG A 112 4.70 -5.74 -6.81
CA ARG A 112 5.25 -7.10 -6.94
C ARG A 112 4.15 -8.14 -7.14
N ILE A 113 4.38 -9.06 -8.07
CA ILE A 113 3.46 -10.13 -8.47
C ILE A 113 3.76 -11.45 -7.73
N GLU A 114 5.03 -11.70 -7.40
CA GLU A 114 5.50 -12.94 -6.74
C GLU A 114 6.19 -12.66 -5.40
N GLY A 115 6.09 -13.56 -4.42
CA GLY A 115 6.66 -13.38 -3.09
C GLY A 115 5.77 -12.49 -2.22
N ASP A 116 6.28 -11.36 -1.74
CA ASP A 116 5.50 -10.36 -1.01
C ASP A 116 4.58 -9.58 -1.97
N LYS A 117 3.48 -10.22 -2.38
CA LYS A 117 2.52 -9.70 -3.36
C LYS A 117 2.00 -8.33 -2.96
N GLY A 118 1.94 -7.43 -3.93
CA GLY A 118 1.43 -6.07 -3.75
C GLY A 118 2.37 -5.11 -3.02
N VAL A 119 3.59 -5.53 -2.63
CA VAL A 119 4.63 -4.61 -2.16
C VAL A 119 5.09 -3.70 -3.30
N VAL A 120 5.34 -2.44 -2.97
CA VAL A 120 5.81 -1.44 -3.93
C VAL A 120 7.34 -1.42 -4.07
N ARG A 121 7.82 -1.10 -5.27
CA ARG A 121 9.24 -0.96 -5.64
C ARG A 121 9.40 0.01 -6.81
N ASN A 122 10.62 0.31 -7.22
CA ASN A 122 10.92 1.28 -8.30
C ASN A 122 11.30 0.65 -9.65
N ASP A 123 11.36 -0.67 -9.75
CA ASP A 123 11.73 -1.41 -10.96
C ASP A 123 10.79 -2.59 -11.25
N SER A 124 10.87 -3.13 -12.47
CA SER A 124 10.01 -4.23 -12.92
C SER A 124 10.38 -5.60 -12.35
N ALA A 125 11.46 -5.71 -11.56
CA ALA A 125 11.94 -6.97 -10.99
C ALA A 125 12.10 -8.08 -12.04
N SER A 126 12.62 -7.74 -13.22
CA SER A 126 12.72 -8.67 -14.37
C SER A 126 11.36 -9.24 -14.83
N GLY A 127 10.31 -8.42 -14.79
CA GLY A 127 8.95 -8.81 -15.17
C GLY A 127 8.11 -9.39 -14.03
N LYS A 128 8.65 -9.48 -12.82
CA LYS A 128 7.95 -9.95 -11.61
C LYS A 128 7.20 -8.83 -10.87
N ALA A 129 7.16 -7.63 -11.43
CA ALA A 129 6.39 -6.52 -10.93
C ALA A 129 5.69 -5.76 -12.06
N VAL A 130 4.48 -5.28 -11.79
CA VAL A 130 3.67 -4.49 -12.74
C VAL A 130 3.77 -3.01 -12.41
N GLN A 131 3.92 -2.17 -13.42
CA GLN A 131 3.90 -0.73 -13.19
C GLN A 131 2.48 -0.30 -12.78
N ILE A 132 2.38 0.46 -11.70
CA ILE A 132 1.13 1.08 -11.27
C ILE A 132 1.11 2.55 -11.67
N ARG A 133 -0.08 3.15 -11.79
CA ARG A 133 -0.26 4.57 -12.09
C ARG A 133 0.02 5.43 -10.85
N ALA A 134 1.26 5.37 -10.37
CA ALA A 134 1.71 6.12 -9.20
C ALA A 134 3.17 6.56 -9.34
N ARG A 135 3.57 7.54 -8.52
CA ARG A 135 4.95 8.00 -8.40
C ARG A 135 5.35 8.17 -6.93
N PHE A 136 6.63 7.94 -6.65
CA PHE A 136 7.22 8.29 -5.36
C PHE A 136 7.39 9.82 -5.24
N GLU A 137 6.86 10.44 -4.19
CA GLU A 137 7.03 11.88 -3.93
C GLU A 137 8.23 12.18 -3.02
N THR A 138 8.74 11.17 -2.31
CA THR A 138 9.89 11.26 -1.40
C THR A 138 10.94 10.24 -1.76
N SER A 139 12.20 10.57 -1.53
CA SER A 139 13.30 9.60 -1.60
C SER A 139 13.45 8.87 -0.26
N THR A 140 13.86 7.61 -0.29
CA THR A 140 14.34 6.87 0.90
C THR A 140 15.86 6.77 0.86
N ASN A 141 16.50 6.75 2.03
CA ASN A 141 17.94 6.57 2.16
C ASN A 141 18.31 5.16 2.63
N THR A 142 17.38 4.48 3.31
CA THR A 142 17.58 3.11 3.80
C THR A 142 16.42 2.21 3.39
N LEU A 143 16.73 0.91 3.24
CA LEU A 143 15.72 -0.10 3.00
C LEU A 143 14.71 -0.14 4.15
N GLY A 144 13.43 -0.17 3.80
CA GLY A 144 12.35 -0.21 4.77
C GLY A 144 11.97 1.12 5.41
N GLU A 145 12.55 2.24 4.97
CA GLU A 145 12.03 3.58 5.25
C GLU A 145 10.70 3.80 4.52
N LEU A 146 9.76 4.53 5.15
CA LEU A 146 8.48 4.86 4.53
C LEU A 146 8.65 5.95 3.47
N ALA A 147 8.05 5.72 2.30
CA ALA A 147 7.99 6.67 1.19
C ALA A 147 6.56 7.12 0.94
N GLN A 148 6.38 8.38 0.56
CA GLN A 148 5.10 8.88 0.05
C GLN A 148 4.91 8.44 -1.39
N VAL A 149 3.77 7.82 -1.67
CA VAL A 149 3.34 7.42 -3.00
C VAL A 149 2.07 8.16 -3.35
N ARG A 150 2.06 8.80 -4.51
CA ARG A 150 0.87 9.43 -5.08
C ARG A 150 0.27 8.56 -6.17
N LEU A 151 -0.98 8.15 -5.99
CA LEU A 151 -1.80 7.48 -7.00
C LEU A 151 -2.58 8.51 -7.81
N TYR A 152 -2.60 8.30 -9.12
CA TYR A 152 -3.39 9.09 -10.05
C TYR A 152 -4.71 8.37 -10.35
N SER A 153 -5.80 9.15 -10.45
CA SER A 153 -7.13 8.62 -10.76
C SER A 153 -7.13 7.78 -12.04
N THR A 154 -7.89 6.69 -11.99
CA THR A 154 -8.04 5.70 -13.05
C THR A 154 -8.93 6.16 -14.20
N GLU A 155 -9.47 7.38 -14.19
CA GLU A 155 -10.36 7.88 -15.23
C GLU A 155 -9.73 7.76 -16.64
N LYS A 156 -10.43 6.99 -17.48
CA LYS A 156 -10.28 7.02 -18.95
C LYS A 156 -10.87 8.34 -19.43
N LYS A 157 -10.05 9.16 -20.10
CA LYS A 157 -10.60 10.07 -21.12
C LYS A 157 -10.94 9.28 -22.36
#